data_AF-A0A970VBT5-F1
#
_entry.id   AF-A0A970VBT5-F1
#
_cell.length_a   1.000
_cell.length_b   1.000
_cell.length_c   1.000
_cell.angle_alpha   90.00
_cell.angle_beta   90.00
_cell.angle_gamma   90.00
#
_symmetry.space_group_name_H-M   'P 1'
#
loop_
_entity.id
_entity.type
_entity.pdbx_description
1 polymer ?
#
loop_
_entity_poly.entity_id
_entity_poly.type
_entity_poly.pdbx_seq_one_letter_code
_entity_poly.pdbx_strand_id
1 'polypeptide(L)' 'MAITDRSGLPVAVWVASASPHEVTLVDETLDACLTLELPERLIGDKGFDSDALDEQLA' A
#
# COMPACT_ATOMS: atom_id res chain seq x y z
N MET A 1 3.19 7.17 0.95
CA MET A 1 2.23 6.29 0.27
C MET A 1 0.87 6.46 0.93
N ALA A 2 -0.21 6.33 0.16
CA ALA A 2 -1.56 6.23 0.68
C ALA A 2 -2.28 5.07 0.00
N ILE A 3 -3.00 4.26 0.78
CA ILE A 3 -3.90 3.21 0.30
C ILE A 3 -5.32 3.70 0.54
N THR A 4 -6.16 3.66 -0.49
CA THR A 4 -7.55 4.06 -0.40
C THR A 4 -8.47 2.92 -0.83
N ASP A 5 -9.70 2.93 -0.33
CA ASP A 5 -10.74 2.05 -0.83
C ASP A 5 -11.25 2.51 -2.21
N ARG A 6 -12.23 1.77 -2.75
CA ARG A 6 -12.87 2.06 -4.06
C ARG A 6 -13.58 3.41 -4.10
N SER A 7 -14.01 3.92 -2.96
CA SER A 7 -14.69 5.21 -2.83
C SER A 7 -13.71 6.36 -2.60
N GLY A 8 -12.40 6.08 -2.51
CA GLY A 8 -11.35 7.06 -2.25
C GLY A 8 -11.19 7.39 -0.77
N LEU A 9 -11.77 6.59 0.14
CA LEU A 9 -11.57 6.76 1.57
C LEU A 9 -10.19 6.22 1.98
N PRO A 10 -9.40 6.95 2.79
CA PRO A 10 -8.12 6.47 3.26
C PRO A 10 -8.27 5.19 4.11
N VAL A 11 -7.58 4.13 3.70
CA VAL A 11 -7.42 2.88 4.45
C VAL A 11 -6.14 2.92 5.27
N ALA A 12 -5.05 3.45 4.69
CA ALA A 12 -3.77 3.57 5.36
C ALA A 12 -2.92 4.70 4.76
N VAL A 13 -2.07 5.33 5.58
CA VAL A 13 -1.17 6.40 5.13
C VAL A 13 0.16 6.27 5.85
N TRP A 14 1.24 6.27 5.07
CA TRP A 14 2.61 6.31 5.58
C TRP A 14 3.41 7.43 4.94
N VAL A 15 4.13 8.19 5.77
CA VAL A 15 5.00 9.30 5.35
C VAL A 15 6.45 8.88 5.55
N ALA A 16 7.22 8.89 4.47
CA ALA A 16 8.64 8.58 4.46
C ALA A 16 9.40 9.61 3.63
N SER A 17 10.74 9.52 3.62
CA SER A 17 11.56 10.23 2.65
C SER A 17 11.12 9.89 1.21
N ALA A 18 11.43 10.75 0.24
CA ALA A 18 11.16 10.49 -1.18
C ALA A 18 12.22 9.58 -1.85
N SER A 19 13.25 9.15 -1.11
CA SER A 19 14.35 8.33 -1.64
C SER A 19 14.01 6.83 -1.82
N PRO A 20 13.28 6.17 -0.91
CA PRO A 20 12.90 4.78 -1.07
C PRO A 20 11.98 4.59 -2.28
N HIS A 21 12.06 3.41 -2.90
CA HIS A 21 11.08 3.04 -3.93
C HIS A 21 9.73 2.79 -3.27
N GLU A 22 8.67 3.25 -3.91
CA GLU A 22 7.32 3.19 -3.32
C GLU A 22 6.92 1.77 -2.91
N VAL A 23 7.32 0.75 -3.69
CA VAL A 23 7.07 -0.67 -3.39
C VAL A 23 7.65 -1.14 -2.04
N THR A 24 8.69 -0.48 -1.52
CA THR A 24 9.28 -0.85 -0.22
C THR A 24 8.55 -0.22 0.96
N LEU A 25 7.50 0.57 0.74
CA LEU A 25 6.76 1.27 1.80
C LEU A 25 5.45 0.57 2.15
N VAL A 26 5.15 -0.56 1.51
CA VAL A 26 3.84 -1.18 1.52
C VAL A 26 3.55 -1.83 2.86
N ASP A 27 4.53 -2.56 3.38
CA ASP A 27 4.44 -3.20 4.69
C ASP A 27 4.23 -2.14 5.78
N GLU A 28 5.04 -1.07 5.82
CA GLU A 28 4.86 0.00 6.81
C GLU A 28 3.53 0.75 6.62
N THR A 29 3.03 0.84 5.39
CA THR A 29 1.72 1.43 5.13
C THR A 29 0.61 0.52 5.64
N LEU A 30 0.66 -0.79 5.43
CA LEU A 30 -0.33 -1.74 5.95
C LEU A 30 -0.31 -1.83 7.48
N ASP A 31 0.86 -1.75 8.11
CA ASP A 31 0.97 -1.65 9.57
C ASP A 31 0.30 -0.37 10.12
N ALA A 32 0.23 0.68 9.32
CA ALA A 32 -0.45 1.93 9.62
C ALA A 32 -1.94 1.96 9.21
N CYS A 33 -2.56 0.79 9.01
CA CYS A 33 -3.98 0.68 8.67
C CYS A 33 -4.89 1.37 9.70
N LEU A 34 -5.82 2.17 9.18
CA LEU A 34 -6.84 2.89 9.95
C LEU A 34 -8.10 2.04 10.15
N THR A 35 -8.22 0.93 9.41
CA THR A 35 -9.32 -0.03 9.46
C THR A 35 -8.99 -1.19 10.39
N LEU A 36 -10.02 -1.88 10.89
CA LEU A 36 -9.85 -3.08 11.74
C LEU A 36 -9.37 -4.30 10.95
N GLU A 37 -9.62 -4.30 9.64
CA GLU A 37 -9.25 -5.38 8.72
C GLU A 37 -8.30 -4.83 7.66
N LEU A 38 -7.34 -5.65 7.28
CA LEU A 38 -6.46 -5.38 6.14
C LEU A 38 -7.25 -5.56 4.83
N PRO A 39 -6.89 -4.82 3.76
CA PRO A 39 -7.51 -5.02 2.46
C PRO A 39 -7.20 -6.42 1.91
N GLU A 40 -8.23 -7.13 1.43
CA GLU A 40 -8.09 -8.45 0.82
C GLU A 40 -7.31 -8.42 -0.52
N ARG A 41 -7.27 -7.25 -1.16
CA ARG A 41 -6.59 -7.07 -2.44
C ARG A 41 -6.06 -5.65 -2.55
N LEU A 42 -4.79 -5.55 -2.89
CA LEU A 42 -4.15 -4.29 -3.25
C LEU A 42 -4.08 -4.16 -4.77
N ILE A 43 -4.24 -2.92 -5.24
CA ILE A 43 -4.10 -2.58 -6.66
C ILE A 43 -3.16 -1.39 -6.71
N GLY A 44 -1.99 -1.61 -7.28
CA GLY A 44 -0.99 -0.59 -7.51
C GLY A 44 -1.38 0.40 -8.61
N ASP A 45 -0.79 1.59 -8.56
CA ASP A 45 -0.75 2.45 -9.73
C ASP A 45 0.33 1.97 -10.73
N LYS A 46 0.54 2.71 -11.83
CA LYS A 46 1.53 2.29 -12.84
C LYS A 46 2.99 2.34 -12.32
N GLY A 47 3.29 3.16 -11.32
CA GLY A 47 4.62 3.20 -10.68
C GLY A 47 4.83 2.02 -9.72
N PHE A 48 3.75 1.37 -9.33
CA PHE A 48 3.68 0.19 -8.48
C PHE A 48 3.56 -1.08 -9.34
N ASP A 49 4.61 -1.40 -10.10
CA ASP A 49 4.68 -2.60 -10.94
C ASP A 49 5.74 -3.55 -10.38
N SER A 50 5.33 -4.47 -9.51
CA SER A 50 6.23 -5.42 -8.85
C SER A 50 5.59 -6.79 -8.68
N ASP A 51 5.86 -7.68 -9.64
CA ASP A 51 5.41 -9.08 -9.59
C ASP A 51 5.80 -9.77 -8.27
N ALA A 52 7.02 -9.51 -7.79
CA ALA A 52 7.52 -10.12 -6.56
C ALA A 52 6.75 -9.68 -5.31
N LEU A 53 6.26 -8.44 -5.30
CA LEU A 53 5.46 -7.94 -4.18
C LEU A 53 4.01 -8.43 -4.29
N ASP A 54 3.46 -8.50 -5.49
CA ASP A 54 2.14 -9.10 -5.74
C ASP A 54 2.09 -10.56 -5.25
N GLU A 55 3.16 -11.33 -5.47
CA GLU A 55 3.30 -12.70 -4.95
C GLU A 55 3.36 -12.76 -3.41
N GLN A 56 3.92 -11.75 -2.74
CA GLN A 56 4.00 -11.69 -1.27
C GLN A 56 2.67 -11.34 -0.61
N LEU A 57 1.81 -10.63 -1.33
CA LEU A 57 0.54 -10.10 -0.82
C LEU A 57 -0.68 -10.94 -1.22
N ALA A 58 -0.48 -12.01 -2.01
CA ALA A 58 -1.51 -12.95 -2.47
C ALA A 58 -1.80 -14.07 -1.45
#